data_AF-A0A7S3WEC5-F1
#
_entry.id   AF-A0A7S3WEC5-F1
#
_cell.length_a   1.000
_cell.length_b   1.000
_cell.length_c   1.000
_cell.angle_alpha   90.00
_cell.angle_beta   90.00
_cell.angle_gamma   90.00
#
_symmetry.space_group_name_H-M   'P 1'
#
loop_
_entity.id
_entity.type
_entity.pdbx_description
1 polymer ?
#
loop_
_entity_poly.entity_id
_entity_poly.type
_entity_poly.pdbx_seq_one_letter_code
_entity_poly.pdbx_strand_id
1 'polypeptide(L)'
;KLFNREAWEYIVKKHGGRLPIRIKAVPEGTVLPYKNVLFTMENTDPKCFWLTNYLETLLVQVWYPTTVCTQSREQKKIITKYLKETGSQDVIDKGLHLFKLHDFGFRGVSSVESAATGGLGHLVNFLGTDTMGALMCAKEYYGADAAVGYSIPASEHSTMTSWGREGECDAMKNMLEKYPKGIVACVSDSYDVFNACENYWGGKLKEMIEKRDGFLVVRPDSGELPGIVIDVLKSLEKKFECTKTDNGYKLLPPCIRVIQGDGIDINSLEVILKKMMDEGYAADNLAFGSGGALLQKLHRDTQKC
;
A
#
# COMPACT_ATOMS: atom_id res chain seq x y z
N LYS A 1 36.31 30.42 -13.58
CA LYS A 1 34.83 30.36 -13.44
C LYS A 1 34.39 28.95 -13.79
N LEU A 2 33.65 28.25 -12.92
CA LEU A 2 33.25 26.84 -13.10
C LEU A 2 31.91 26.66 -13.84
N PHE A 3 31.07 27.70 -13.86
CA PHE A 3 29.76 27.65 -14.52
C PHE A 3 29.86 27.98 -16.02
N ASN A 4 29.34 27.09 -16.86
CA ASN A 4 29.32 27.23 -18.33
C ASN A 4 28.20 28.19 -18.80
N ARG A 5 28.33 29.47 -18.47
CA ARG A 5 27.33 30.51 -18.79
C ARG A 5 27.07 30.61 -20.30
N GLU A 6 28.12 30.57 -21.10
CA GLU A 6 28.03 30.74 -22.56
C GLU A 6 27.17 29.65 -23.20
N ALA A 7 27.31 28.38 -22.78
CA ALA A 7 26.50 27.30 -23.32
C ALA A 7 25.03 27.38 -22.88
N TRP A 8 24.75 27.79 -21.64
CA TRP A 8 23.37 28.04 -21.20
C TRP A 8 22.72 29.21 -21.94
N GLU A 9 23.44 30.32 -22.13
CA GLU A 9 22.96 31.43 -22.95
C GLU A 9 22.74 31.04 -24.41
N TYR A 10 23.57 30.14 -24.95
CA TYR A 10 23.36 29.58 -26.29
C TYR A 10 22.02 28.85 -26.38
N ILE A 11 21.67 28.02 -25.40
CA ILE A 11 20.37 27.32 -25.36
C ILE A 11 19.21 28.34 -25.33
N VAL A 12 19.32 29.40 -24.52
CA VAL A 12 18.30 30.46 -24.47
C VAL A 12 18.15 31.15 -25.82
N LYS A 13 19.27 31.60 -26.43
CA LYS A 13 19.26 32.38 -27.67
C LYS A 13 18.88 31.55 -28.90
N LYS A 14 19.36 30.30 -29.01
CA LYS A 14 19.18 29.43 -30.19
C LYS A 14 17.90 28.61 -30.12
N HIS A 15 17.56 28.08 -28.95
CA HIS A 15 16.45 27.13 -28.75
C HIS A 15 15.30 27.72 -27.93
N GLY A 16 15.32 29.03 -27.64
CA GLY A 16 14.27 29.70 -26.87
C GLY A 16 14.15 29.19 -25.43
N GLY A 17 15.25 28.68 -24.85
CA GLY A 17 15.28 28.08 -23.52
C GLY A 17 14.81 26.62 -23.47
N ARG A 18 14.43 26.01 -24.59
CA ARG A 18 14.12 24.58 -24.66
C ARG A 18 15.40 23.75 -24.75
N LEU A 19 15.48 22.68 -23.97
CA LEU A 19 16.64 21.79 -23.97
C LEU A 19 16.67 20.98 -25.29
N PRO A 20 17.74 21.07 -26.11
CA PRO A 20 17.86 20.33 -27.37
C PRO A 20 18.26 18.87 -27.11
N ILE A 21 17.34 18.10 -26.53
CA ILE A 21 17.50 16.71 -26.12
C ILE A 21 16.37 15.88 -26.70
N ARG A 22 16.67 14.65 -27.10
CA ARG A 22 15.69 13.62 -27.44
C ARG A 22 15.80 12.48 -26.43
N ILE A 23 14.67 12.13 -25.83
CA ILE A 23 14.52 10.96 -24.98
C ILE A 23 13.67 9.94 -25.74
N LYS A 24 14.13 8.68 -25.81
CA LYS A 24 13.34 7.55 -26.31
C LYS A 24 13.21 6.57 -25.17
N ALA A 25 11.99 6.23 -24.78
CA ALA A 25 11.70 5.32 -23.69
C ALA A 25 10.78 4.18 -24.15
N VAL A 26 10.87 3.05 -23.47
CA VAL A 26 9.85 2.00 -23.52
C VAL A 26 8.52 2.56 -22.98
N PRO A 27 7.35 2.06 -23.43
CA PRO A 27 6.08 2.50 -22.89
C PRO A 27 6.03 2.31 -21.36
N GLU A 28 5.55 3.32 -20.64
CA GLU A 28 5.40 3.22 -19.18
C GLU A 28 4.40 2.11 -18.79
N GLY A 29 4.65 1.44 -17.67
CA GLY A 29 3.91 0.24 -17.25
C GLY A 29 4.41 -1.08 -17.87
N THR A 30 5.34 -1.03 -18.82
CA THR A 30 5.96 -2.24 -19.38
C THR A 30 6.79 -2.97 -18.32
N VAL A 31 6.53 -4.26 -18.13
CA VAL A 31 7.37 -5.13 -17.29
C VAL A 31 8.56 -5.61 -18.10
N LEU A 32 9.75 -5.09 -17.80
CA LEU A 32 10.98 -5.44 -18.50
C LEU A 32 11.93 -6.27 -17.63
N PRO A 33 12.57 -7.32 -18.18
CA PRO A 33 13.61 -8.04 -17.46
C PRO A 33 14.82 -7.16 -17.15
N TYR A 34 15.48 -7.46 -16.03
CA TYR A 34 16.72 -6.78 -15.61
C TYR A 34 17.79 -6.80 -16.73
N LYS A 35 18.56 -5.71 -16.83
CA LYS A 35 19.56 -5.43 -17.88
C LYS A 35 19.00 -5.18 -19.29
N ASN A 36 17.81 -4.60 -19.40
CA ASN A 36 17.32 -4.01 -20.65
C ASN A 36 17.29 -2.47 -20.55
N VAL A 37 17.43 -1.80 -21.70
CA VAL A 37 17.37 -0.33 -21.77
C VAL A 37 15.94 0.15 -21.50
N LEU A 38 15.76 1.01 -20.50
CA LEU A 38 14.47 1.63 -20.20
C LEU A 38 14.26 2.88 -21.04
N PHE A 39 15.28 3.73 -21.12
CA PHE A 39 15.29 4.90 -21.97
C PHE A 39 16.71 5.24 -22.43
N THR A 40 16.79 6.02 -23.52
CA THR A 40 18.02 6.61 -24.04
C THR A 40 17.85 8.13 -24.12
N MET A 41 18.95 8.87 -23.98
CA MET A 41 18.98 10.32 -24.08
C MET A 41 20.13 10.75 -24.99
N GLU A 42 19.84 11.60 -25.98
CA GLU A 42 20.82 12.15 -26.92
C GLU A 42 20.60 13.65 -27.11
N ASN A 43 21.68 14.44 -27.24
CA ASN A 43 21.58 15.84 -27.64
C ASN A 43 21.25 15.94 -29.14
N THR A 44 20.36 16.86 -29.49
CA THR A 44 19.96 17.11 -30.89
C THR A 44 20.70 18.30 -31.52
N ASP A 45 21.54 18.99 -30.75
CA ASP A 45 22.45 20.04 -31.21
C ASP A 45 23.89 19.69 -30.79
N PRO A 46 24.85 19.59 -31.72
CA PRO A 46 26.25 19.28 -31.41
C PRO A 46 26.91 20.23 -30.40
N LYS A 47 26.46 21.50 -30.29
CA LYS A 47 26.99 22.45 -29.30
C LYS A 47 26.52 22.16 -27.86
N CYS A 48 25.56 21.25 -27.71
CA CYS A 48 24.99 20.84 -26.42
C CYS A 48 25.39 19.41 -26.02
N PHE A 49 26.53 18.89 -26.49
CA PHE A 49 27.01 17.53 -26.16
C PHE A 49 27.13 17.28 -24.64
N TRP A 50 27.49 18.31 -23.87
CA TRP A 50 27.64 18.24 -22.41
C TRP A 50 26.30 18.14 -21.67
N LEU A 51 25.19 18.51 -22.32
CA LEU A 51 23.87 18.59 -21.70
C LEU A 51 23.30 17.19 -21.40
N THR A 52 23.66 16.19 -22.20
CA THR A 52 23.19 14.81 -22.03
C THR A 52 23.51 14.31 -20.62
N ASN A 53 24.77 14.25 -20.21
CA ASN A 53 25.12 13.82 -18.85
C ASN A 53 24.85 14.88 -17.78
N TYR A 54 24.71 16.16 -18.14
CA TYR A 54 24.27 17.18 -17.17
C TYR A 54 22.88 16.86 -16.59
N LEU A 55 21.98 16.28 -17.39
CA LEU A 55 20.62 15.91 -16.98
C LEU A 55 20.55 14.54 -16.29
N GLU A 56 21.65 13.80 -16.24
CA GLU A 56 21.70 12.44 -15.67
C GLU A 56 21.18 12.41 -14.23
N THR A 57 21.63 13.34 -13.38
CA THR A 57 21.22 13.37 -11.97
C THR A 57 19.71 13.51 -11.79
N LEU A 58 19.05 14.29 -12.66
CA LEU A 58 17.60 14.46 -12.61
C LEU A 58 16.88 13.22 -13.17
N LEU A 59 17.29 12.73 -14.34
CA LEU A 59 16.60 11.59 -14.97
C LEU A 59 16.79 10.28 -14.22
N VAL A 60 17.95 10.06 -13.58
CA VAL A 60 18.18 8.85 -12.77
C VAL A 60 17.21 8.77 -11.60
N GLN A 61 16.63 9.87 -11.12
CA GLN A 61 15.61 9.87 -10.05
C GLN A 61 14.37 9.02 -10.38
N VAL A 62 14.12 8.72 -11.66
CA VAL A 62 13.09 7.75 -12.10
C VAL A 62 13.28 6.36 -11.47
N TRP A 63 14.47 6.06 -10.94
CA TRP A 63 14.72 4.85 -10.16
C TRP A 63 13.69 4.67 -9.04
N TYR A 64 13.25 5.76 -8.40
CA TYR A 64 12.39 5.72 -7.23
C TYR A 64 10.97 5.19 -7.57
N PRO A 65 10.17 5.85 -8.43
CA PRO A 65 8.84 5.34 -8.79
C PRO A 65 8.92 3.97 -9.49
N THR A 66 9.97 3.72 -10.28
CA THR A 66 10.20 2.40 -10.92
C THR A 66 10.39 1.29 -9.87
N THR A 67 11.18 1.56 -8.83
CA THR A 67 11.46 0.59 -7.78
C THR A 67 10.25 0.35 -6.89
N VAL A 68 9.51 1.41 -6.52
CA VAL A 68 8.26 1.27 -5.75
C VAL A 68 7.23 0.45 -6.53
N CYS A 69 7.00 0.78 -7.81
CA CYS A 69 6.08 0.04 -8.67
C CYS A 69 6.48 -1.43 -8.80
N THR A 70 7.77 -1.70 -9.02
CA THR A 70 8.30 -3.07 -9.13
C THR A 70 8.12 -3.85 -7.83
N GLN A 71 8.52 -3.28 -6.69
CA GLN A 71 8.40 -3.94 -5.39
C GLN A 71 6.93 -4.18 -5.02
N SER A 72 6.06 -3.19 -5.26
CA SER A 72 4.62 -3.35 -5.07
C SER A 72 4.05 -4.48 -5.94
N ARG A 73 4.49 -4.60 -7.20
CA ARG A 73 4.09 -5.69 -8.08
C ARG A 73 4.54 -7.06 -7.56
N GLU A 74 5.75 -7.17 -7.03
CA GLU A 74 6.23 -8.44 -6.46
C GLU A 74 5.44 -8.82 -5.21
N GLN A 75 5.07 -7.86 -4.36
CA GLN A 75 4.16 -8.08 -3.23
C GLN A 75 2.77 -8.54 -3.71
N LYS A 76 2.25 -7.97 -4.81
CA LYS A 76 1.00 -8.42 -5.44
C LYS A 76 1.04 -9.87 -5.87
N LYS A 77 2.17 -10.34 -6.43
CA LYS A 77 2.33 -11.75 -6.80
C LYS A 77 2.27 -12.68 -5.60
N ILE A 78 2.95 -12.33 -4.51
CA ILE A 78 2.93 -13.09 -3.25
C ILE A 78 1.49 -13.20 -2.73
N ILE A 79 0.81 -12.07 -2.56
CA ILE A 79 -0.58 -12.03 -2.09
C ILE A 79 -1.49 -12.87 -3.01
N THR A 80 -1.36 -12.70 -4.33
CA THR A 80 -2.19 -13.42 -5.30
C THR A 80 -1.95 -14.93 -5.28
N LYS A 81 -0.71 -15.39 -5.07
CA LYS A 81 -0.39 -16.81 -4.89
C LYS A 81 -1.18 -17.41 -3.73
N TYR A 82 -1.10 -16.79 -2.54
CA TYR A 82 -1.78 -17.32 -1.36
C TYR A 82 -3.31 -17.19 -1.41
N LEU A 83 -3.84 -16.16 -2.08
CA LEU A 83 -5.28 -16.07 -2.37
C LEU A 83 -5.76 -17.23 -3.24
N LYS A 84 -4.98 -17.65 -4.24
CA LYS A 84 -5.34 -18.80 -5.08
C LYS A 84 -5.24 -20.13 -4.34
N GLU A 85 -4.24 -20.26 -3.47
CA GLU A 85 -4.01 -21.51 -2.72
C GLU A 85 -5.03 -21.70 -1.59
N THR A 86 -5.35 -20.64 -0.84
CA THR A 86 -6.12 -20.74 0.41
C THR A 86 -7.46 -20.02 0.38
N GLY A 87 -7.62 -19.07 -0.53
CA GLY A 87 -8.72 -18.12 -0.55
C GLY A 87 -9.94 -18.55 -1.35
N SER A 88 -10.94 -17.67 -1.37
CA SER A 88 -12.13 -17.84 -2.22
C SER A 88 -11.85 -17.23 -3.59
N GLN A 89 -12.28 -17.90 -4.66
CA GLN A 89 -12.11 -17.43 -6.04
C GLN A 89 -12.73 -16.03 -6.26
N ASP A 90 -13.82 -15.74 -5.54
CA ASP A 90 -14.51 -14.45 -5.48
C ASP A 90 -13.60 -13.23 -5.23
N VAL A 91 -12.55 -13.36 -4.42
CA VAL A 91 -11.66 -12.23 -4.10
C VAL A 91 -10.89 -11.76 -5.33
N ILE A 92 -10.54 -12.70 -6.22
CA ILE A 92 -9.82 -12.37 -7.45
C ILE A 92 -10.81 -11.90 -8.51
N ASP A 93 -11.90 -12.65 -8.71
CA ASP A 93 -12.88 -12.41 -9.77
C ASP A 93 -13.58 -11.05 -9.61
N LYS A 94 -13.83 -10.62 -8.37
CA LYS A 94 -14.43 -9.30 -8.05
C LYS A 94 -13.39 -8.18 -7.93
N GLY A 95 -12.11 -8.45 -8.22
CA GLY A 95 -11.04 -7.44 -8.13
C GLY A 95 -10.65 -7.03 -6.70
N LEU A 96 -11.15 -7.71 -5.67
CA LEU A 96 -10.89 -7.38 -4.26
C LEU A 96 -9.43 -7.59 -3.86
N HIS A 97 -8.70 -8.45 -4.57
CA HIS A 97 -7.26 -8.62 -4.42
C HIS A 97 -6.47 -7.30 -4.66
N LEU A 98 -7.03 -6.33 -5.39
CA LEU A 98 -6.44 -5.00 -5.60
C LEU A 98 -6.48 -4.10 -4.36
N PHE A 99 -7.16 -4.51 -3.28
CA PHE A 99 -7.23 -3.79 -2.01
C PHE A 99 -6.49 -4.51 -0.87
N LYS A 100 -5.69 -5.54 -1.20
CA LYS A 100 -5.01 -6.36 -0.19
C LYS A 100 -3.70 -5.79 0.31
N LEU A 101 -3.14 -4.78 -0.35
CA LEU A 101 -2.00 -4.00 0.14
C LEU A 101 -2.35 -2.52 0.02
N HIS A 102 -2.46 -1.84 1.15
CA HIS A 102 -2.82 -0.44 1.28
C HIS A 102 -1.58 0.39 1.60
N ASP A 103 -1.44 1.52 0.90
CA ASP A 103 -0.34 2.44 1.13
C ASP A 103 -0.59 3.33 2.37
N PHE A 104 0.21 3.11 3.42
CA PHE A 104 0.29 3.91 4.65
C PHE A 104 1.56 4.79 4.69
N GLY A 105 2.22 4.99 3.56
CA GLY A 105 3.60 5.47 3.47
C GLY A 105 3.78 6.97 3.57
N PHE A 106 2.72 7.79 3.47
CA PHE A 106 2.86 9.24 3.39
C PHE A 106 3.73 9.83 4.52
N ARG A 107 3.48 9.46 5.78
CA ARG A 107 4.28 9.98 6.91
C ARG A 107 5.71 9.41 6.98
N GLY A 108 5.96 8.31 6.28
CA GLY A 108 7.22 7.56 6.32
C GLY A 108 8.20 7.93 5.21
N VAL A 109 7.82 8.80 4.27
CA VAL A 109 8.70 9.23 3.17
C VAL A 109 9.42 10.55 3.45
N SER A 110 10.48 10.80 2.68
CA SER A 110 11.36 11.96 2.84
C SER A 110 10.78 13.31 2.39
N SER A 111 9.74 13.33 1.56
CA SER A 111 9.12 14.56 1.06
C SER A 111 7.71 14.32 0.51
N VAL A 112 6.94 15.40 0.32
CA VAL A 112 5.60 15.34 -0.31
C VAL A 112 5.70 14.91 -1.78
N GLU A 113 6.76 15.29 -2.48
CA GLU A 113 7.01 14.86 -3.87
C GLU A 113 7.35 13.36 -3.95
N SER A 114 8.13 12.85 -2.99
CA SER A 114 8.38 11.41 -2.84
C SER A 114 7.07 10.66 -2.54
N ALA A 115 6.22 11.18 -1.66
CA ALA A 115 4.91 10.58 -1.39
C ALA A 115 4.05 10.49 -2.66
N ALA A 116 4.01 11.56 -3.44
CA ALA A 116 3.22 11.63 -4.66
C ALA A 116 3.71 10.63 -5.72
N THR A 117 5.00 10.65 -6.05
CA THR A 117 5.57 9.79 -7.10
C THR A 117 5.65 8.32 -6.66
N GLY A 118 6.01 8.06 -5.40
CA GLY A 118 6.09 6.71 -4.84
C GLY A 118 4.71 6.08 -4.72
N GLY A 119 3.75 6.79 -4.10
CA GLY A 119 2.37 6.32 -4.00
C GLY A 119 1.73 6.07 -5.36
N LEU A 120 2.02 6.89 -6.38
CA LEU A 120 1.56 6.63 -7.74
C LEU A 120 2.16 5.33 -8.32
N GLY A 121 3.44 5.06 -8.06
CA GLY A 121 4.07 3.79 -8.41
C GLY A 121 3.35 2.58 -7.79
N HIS A 122 2.86 2.70 -6.56
CA HIS A 122 2.04 1.67 -5.90
C HIS A 122 0.67 1.50 -6.58
N LEU A 123 0.01 2.60 -6.95
CA LEU A 123 -1.32 2.60 -7.58
C LEU A 123 -1.37 1.96 -8.98
N VAL A 124 -0.22 1.70 -9.60
CA VAL A 124 -0.14 0.85 -10.80
C VAL A 124 -0.60 -0.59 -10.50
N ASN A 125 -0.42 -1.05 -9.26
CA ASN A 125 -0.64 -2.44 -8.87
C ASN A 125 -1.88 -2.64 -7.98
N PHE A 126 -2.20 -1.68 -7.13
CA PHE A 126 -3.27 -1.74 -6.15
C PHE A 126 -4.11 -0.46 -6.17
N LEU A 127 -5.24 -0.49 -5.46
CA LEU A 127 -6.22 0.59 -5.42
C LEU A 127 -6.38 1.19 -4.01
N GLY A 128 -5.66 0.69 -2.99
CA GLY A 128 -5.73 1.18 -1.61
C GLY A 128 -4.62 2.18 -1.28
N THR A 129 -4.95 3.42 -0.92
CA THR A 129 -3.93 4.40 -0.47
C THR A 129 -4.51 5.46 0.46
N ASP A 130 -3.74 5.85 1.48
CA ASP A 130 -3.96 7.06 2.28
C ASP A 130 -3.02 8.21 1.86
N THR A 131 -2.16 7.98 0.87
CA THR A 131 -1.21 8.96 0.33
C THR A 131 -1.88 9.79 -0.77
N MET A 132 -2.70 10.77 -0.37
CA MET A 132 -3.47 11.62 -1.29
C MET A 132 -2.65 12.29 -2.40
N GLY A 133 -1.36 12.57 -2.16
CA GLY A 133 -0.46 13.13 -3.18
C GLY A 133 -0.34 12.28 -4.44
N ALA A 134 -0.49 10.94 -4.32
CA ALA A 134 -0.46 10.02 -5.44
C ALA A 134 -1.61 10.26 -6.43
N LEU A 135 -2.81 10.54 -5.90
CA LEU A 135 -4.01 10.80 -6.71
C LEU A 135 -3.86 12.10 -7.52
N MET A 136 -3.29 13.13 -6.88
CA MET A 136 -3.02 14.41 -7.55
C MET A 136 -1.96 14.24 -8.64
N CYS A 137 -0.91 13.45 -8.37
CA CYS A 137 0.12 13.14 -9.36
C CYS A 137 -0.44 12.37 -10.57
N ALA A 138 -1.31 11.38 -10.33
CA ALA A 138 -1.97 10.64 -11.39
C ALA A 138 -2.82 11.55 -12.29
N LYS A 139 -3.60 12.44 -11.69
CA LYS A 139 -4.46 13.37 -12.42
C LYS A 139 -3.64 14.34 -13.27
N GLU A 140 -2.63 14.96 -12.66
CA GLU A 140 -1.83 16.01 -13.30
C GLU A 140 -0.96 15.46 -14.44
N TYR A 141 -0.26 14.35 -14.22
CA TYR A 141 0.77 13.87 -15.14
C TYR A 141 0.31 12.72 -16.05
N TYR A 142 -0.76 12.01 -15.69
CA TYR A 142 -1.27 10.86 -16.46
C TYR A 142 -2.72 11.04 -16.93
N GLY A 143 -3.38 12.16 -16.63
CA GLY A 143 -4.74 12.43 -17.09
C GLY A 143 -5.78 11.46 -16.52
N ALA A 144 -5.59 10.99 -15.28
CA ALA A 144 -6.54 10.08 -14.64
C ALA A 144 -7.90 10.75 -14.40
N ASP A 145 -8.91 10.37 -15.19
CA ASP A 145 -10.29 10.91 -15.12
C ASP A 145 -11.15 10.30 -13.99
N ALA A 146 -10.76 9.13 -13.47
CA ALA A 146 -11.44 8.41 -12.39
C ALA A 146 -10.56 8.30 -11.14
N ALA A 147 -11.18 7.99 -9.99
CA ALA A 147 -10.43 7.70 -8.77
C ALA A 147 -9.54 6.45 -8.98
N VAL A 148 -8.23 6.68 -9.12
CA VAL A 148 -7.21 5.63 -9.28
C VAL A 148 -6.77 5.01 -7.95
N GLY A 149 -7.31 5.51 -6.83
CA GLY A 149 -7.09 4.97 -5.50
C GLY A 149 -8.23 5.35 -4.56
N TYR A 150 -8.42 4.54 -3.53
CA TYR A 150 -9.53 4.59 -2.60
C TYR A 150 -9.03 4.35 -1.17
N SER A 151 -9.82 4.80 -0.20
CA SER A 151 -9.64 4.48 1.20
C SER A 151 -10.99 4.32 1.90
N ILE A 152 -10.94 3.92 3.17
CA ILE A 152 -12.09 3.70 4.03
C ILE A 152 -11.93 4.52 5.32
N PRO A 153 -13.02 4.82 6.03
CA PRO A 153 -12.91 5.34 7.39
C PRO A 153 -12.09 4.39 8.26
N ALA A 154 -11.03 4.93 8.88
CA ALA A 154 -10.16 4.20 9.78
C ALA A 154 -9.91 5.03 11.05
N SER A 155 -9.85 4.37 12.20
CA SER A 155 -9.38 5.02 13.43
C SER A 155 -7.85 5.00 13.51
N GLU A 156 -7.32 5.92 14.31
CA GLU A 156 -5.94 5.89 14.79
C GLU A 156 -5.91 5.96 16.32
N HIS A 157 -4.74 5.73 16.92
CA HIS A 157 -4.58 5.67 18.37
C HIS A 157 -5.15 6.90 19.10
N SER A 158 -4.99 8.11 18.55
CA SER A 158 -5.51 9.33 19.17
C SER A 158 -7.04 9.29 19.35
N THR A 159 -7.76 8.81 18.33
CA THR A 159 -9.23 8.71 18.32
C THR A 159 -9.80 7.65 19.25
N MET A 160 -8.98 6.65 19.63
CA MET A 160 -9.33 5.66 20.64
C MET A 160 -8.96 6.16 22.05
N THR A 161 -7.69 6.54 22.23
CA THR A 161 -7.12 6.89 23.53
C THR A 161 -7.66 8.19 24.13
N SER A 162 -8.23 9.09 23.31
CA SER A 162 -8.90 10.30 23.81
C SER A 162 -10.11 10.03 24.70
N TRP A 163 -10.67 8.81 24.65
CA TRP A 163 -11.77 8.36 25.50
C TRP A 163 -11.29 7.74 26.82
N GLY A 164 -9.97 7.61 27.01
CA GLY A 164 -9.37 6.92 28.14
C GLY A 164 -9.58 5.40 28.08
N ARG A 165 -8.85 4.68 28.96
CA ARG A 165 -8.89 3.21 28.99
C ARG A 165 -10.28 2.65 29.29
N GLU A 166 -11.01 3.28 30.20
CA GLU A 166 -12.37 2.87 30.56
C GLU A 166 -13.36 3.07 29.41
N GLY A 167 -13.09 4.03 28.52
CA GLY A 167 -13.93 4.38 27.37
C GLY A 167 -13.54 3.72 26.04
N GLU A 168 -12.55 2.82 26.00
CA GLU A 168 -12.08 2.21 24.74
C GLU A 168 -13.22 1.51 23.96
N CYS A 169 -14.05 0.73 24.65
CA CYS A 169 -15.18 0.05 24.03
C CYS A 169 -16.23 1.05 23.49
N ASP A 170 -16.41 2.20 24.13
CA ASP A 170 -17.33 3.24 23.67
C ASP A 170 -16.76 3.99 22.47
N ALA A 171 -15.45 4.23 22.42
CA ALA A 171 -14.76 4.77 21.24
C ALA A 171 -14.91 3.85 20.02
N MET A 172 -14.74 2.55 20.25
CA MET A 172 -14.95 1.48 19.25
C MET A 172 -16.41 1.43 18.77
N LYS A 173 -17.38 1.51 19.69
CA LYS A 173 -18.81 1.61 19.36
C LYS A 173 -19.11 2.86 18.52
N ASN A 174 -18.54 4.00 18.90
CA ASN A 174 -18.72 5.26 18.19
C ASN A 174 -18.23 5.18 16.73
N MET A 175 -17.18 4.43 16.42
CA MET A 175 -16.77 4.17 15.04
C MET A 175 -17.87 3.46 14.23
N LEU A 176 -18.51 2.45 14.82
CA LEU A 176 -19.60 1.72 14.19
C LEU A 176 -20.87 2.59 14.03
N GLU A 177 -21.15 3.49 14.98
CA GLU A 177 -22.30 4.40 14.93
C GLU A 177 -22.10 5.54 13.93
N LYS A 178 -20.90 6.12 13.89
CA LYS A 178 -20.60 7.25 13.01
C LYS A 178 -20.59 6.85 11.54
N TYR A 179 -20.16 5.64 11.26
CA TYR A 179 -20.18 5.05 9.93
C TYR A 179 -21.12 3.84 10.00
N PRO A 180 -22.44 3.97 9.85
CA PRO A 180 -23.39 2.86 10.05
C PRO A 180 -23.39 1.82 8.92
N LYS A 181 -22.79 2.15 7.76
CA LYS A 181 -22.68 1.29 6.58
C LYS A 181 -21.28 1.31 5.99
N GLY A 182 -20.98 0.32 5.15
CA GLY A 182 -19.70 0.18 4.48
C GLY A 182 -18.61 -0.38 5.38
N ILE A 183 -17.37 -0.29 4.91
CA ILE A 183 -16.20 -0.85 5.59
C ILE A 183 -15.64 0.17 6.56
N VAL A 184 -15.29 -0.25 7.77
CA VAL A 184 -14.61 0.59 8.77
C VAL A 184 -13.44 -0.17 9.37
N ALA A 185 -12.27 0.46 9.44
CA ALA A 185 -11.11 -0.11 10.12
C ALA A 185 -10.96 0.51 11.52
N CYS A 186 -10.64 -0.33 12.52
CA CYS A 186 -10.42 0.16 13.87
C CYS A 186 -9.12 -0.40 14.45
N VAL A 187 -8.17 0.50 14.76
CA VAL A 187 -7.02 0.14 15.60
C VAL A 187 -7.54 -0.40 16.93
N SER A 188 -7.05 -1.57 17.32
CA SER A 188 -7.65 -2.39 18.39
C SER A 188 -6.66 -2.75 19.50
N ASP A 189 -5.45 -2.23 19.46
CA ASP A 189 -4.36 -2.51 20.39
C ASP A 189 -3.91 -1.27 21.19
N SER A 190 -4.81 -0.27 21.33
CA SER A 190 -4.52 0.91 22.17
C SER A 190 -4.21 0.53 23.61
N TYR A 191 -4.81 -0.56 24.11
CA TYR A 191 -4.54 -1.09 25.44
C TYR A 191 -4.30 -2.61 25.48
N ASP A 192 -5.15 -3.41 24.84
CA ASP A 192 -5.05 -4.87 24.76
C ASP A 192 -5.88 -5.41 23.59
N VAL A 193 -5.21 -5.89 22.54
CA VAL A 193 -5.85 -6.39 21.33
C VAL A 193 -6.69 -7.64 21.53
N PHE A 194 -6.32 -8.49 22.49
CA PHE A 194 -7.05 -9.72 22.76
C PHE A 194 -8.35 -9.42 23.50
N ASN A 195 -8.30 -8.50 24.46
CA ASN A 195 -9.50 -7.99 25.12
C ASN A 195 -10.44 -7.29 24.11
N ALA A 196 -9.89 -6.47 23.21
CA ALA A 196 -10.67 -5.84 22.13
C ALA A 196 -11.35 -6.89 21.23
N CYS A 197 -10.60 -7.90 20.78
CA CYS A 197 -11.15 -8.96 19.93
C CYS A 197 -12.20 -9.81 20.66
N GLU A 198 -11.93 -10.23 21.91
CA GLU A 198 -12.74 -11.24 22.58
C GLU A 198 -13.93 -10.68 23.38
N ASN A 199 -13.77 -9.51 24.00
CA ASN A 199 -14.76 -8.94 24.92
C ASN A 199 -15.49 -7.73 24.33
N TYR A 200 -14.85 -6.97 23.45
CA TYR A 200 -15.50 -5.84 22.77
C TYR A 200 -16.11 -6.28 21.46
N TRP A 201 -15.30 -6.50 20.41
CA TRP A 201 -15.78 -6.91 19.09
C TRP A 201 -16.54 -8.23 19.13
N GLY A 202 -15.97 -9.26 19.71
CA GLY A 202 -16.60 -10.58 19.87
C GLY A 202 -17.57 -10.70 21.05
N GLY A 203 -17.78 -9.62 21.81
CA GLY A 203 -18.66 -9.56 22.98
C GLY A 203 -19.67 -8.42 22.86
N LYS A 204 -19.41 -7.31 23.57
CA LYS A 204 -20.34 -6.17 23.70
C LYS A 204 -20.84 -5.60 22.37
N LEU A 205 -20.02 -5.65 21.31
CA LEU A 205 -20.30 -5.04 20.01
C LEU A 205 -20.64 -6.06 18.91
N LYS A 206 -20.64 -7.36 19.23
CA LYS A 206 -20.77 -8.44 18.25
C LYS A 206 -22.06 -8.34 17.42
N GLU A 207 -23.20 -8.16 18.10
CA GLU A 207 -24.50 -8.06 17.45
C GLU A 207 -24.56 -6.89 16.45
N MET A 208 -23.90 -5.77 16.78
CA MET A 208 -23.84 -4.59 15.93
C MET A 208 -23.00 -4.84 14.68
N ILE A 209 -21.92 -5.63 14.78
CA ILE A 209 -21.09 -6.03 13.65
C ILE A 209 -21.84 -7.01 12.75
N GLU A 210 -22.50 -8.01 13.32
CA GLU A 210 -23.22 -9.05 12.55
C GLU A 210 -24.41 -8.49 11.76
N LYS A 211 -25.06 -7.45 12.27
CA LYS A 211 -26.23 -6.80 11.62
C LYS A 211 -25.85 -5.70 10.62
N ARG A 212 -24.56 -5.43 10.43
CA ARG A 212 -24.08 -4.30 9.62
C ARG A 212 -24.21 -4.56 8.12
N ASP A 213 -24.63 -3.53 7.37
CA ASP A 213 -24.50 -3.44 5.90
C ASP A 213 -23.07 -3.01 5.53
N GLY A 214 -22.13 -3.97 5.61
CA GLY A 214 -20.68 -3.75 5.51
C GLY A 214 -19.91 -4.65 6.49
N PHE A 215 -18.64 -4.36 6.73
CA PHE A 215 -17.83 -5.15 7.67
C PHE A 215 -16.82 -4.32 8.45
N LEU A 216 -16.48 -4.80 9.64
CA LEU A 216 -15.40 -4.27 10.46
C LEU A 216 -14.07 -4.86 10.03
N VAL A 217 -13.03 -4.03 10.01
CA VAL A 217 -11.64 -4.47 9.85
C VAL A 217 -10.90 -4.21 11.17
N VAL A 218 -10.56 -5.27 11.88
CA VAL A 218 -9.76 -5.20 13.11
C VAL A 218 -8.30 -4.94 12.73
N ARG A 219 -7.68 -3.94 13.35
CA ARG A 219 -6.28 -3.58 13.10
C ARG A 219 -5.44 -3.74 14.38
N PRO A 220 -4.66 -4.82 14.52
CA PRO A 220 -3.45 -4.80 15.35
C PRO A 220 -2.39 -3.87 14.74
N ASP A 221 -1.66 -3.14 15.57
CA ASP A 221 -0.61 -2.19 15.17
C ASP A 221 0.67 -2.34 16.03
N SER A 222 0.79 -3.46 16.76
CA SER A 222 1.92 -3.84 17.61
C SER A 222 1.95 -5.34 17.82
N GLY A 223 3.11 -5.88 18.20
CA GLY A 223 3.34 -7.31 18.41
C GLY A 223 4.23 -7.96 17.36
N GLU A 224 4.68 -9.19 17.63
CA GLU A 224 5.69 -9.86 16.79
C GLU A 224 5.05 -10.58 15.59
N LEU A 225 5.60 -10.34 14.40
CA LEU A 225 5.21 -11.04 13.18
C LEU A 225 5.91 -12.40 13.06
N PRO A 226 5.24 -13.45 12.53
CA PRO A 226 3.84 -13.46 12.09
C PRO A 226 2.84 -13.78 13.23
N GLY A 227 3.31 -13.98 14.46
CA GLY A 227 2.54 -14.50 15.59
C GLY A 227 1.28 -13.69 15.89
N ILE A 228 1.40 -12.36 15.99
CA ILE A 228 0.28 -11.49 16.36
C ILE A 228 -0.92 -11.63 15.41
N VAL A 229 -0.69 -11.81 14.12
CA VAL A 229 -1.75 -12.01 13.13
C VAL A 229 -2.52 -13.29 13.41
N ILE A 230 -1.80 -14.38 13.71
CA ILE A 230 -2.41 -15.68 14.02
C ILE A 230 -3.18 -15.61 15.33
N ASP A 231 -2.63 -14.96 16.35
CA ASP A 231 -3.25 -14.86 17.66
C ASP A 231 -4.54 -14.03 17.59
N VAL A 232 -4.55 -12.94 16.83
CA VAL A 232 -5.77 -12.15 16.54
C VAL A 232 -6.81 -12.99 15.81
N LEU A 233 -6.42 -13.72 14.75
CA LEU A 233 -7.35 -14.61 14.02
C LEU A 233 -7.95 -15.68 14.94
N LYS A 234 -7.15 -16.27 15.84
CA LYS A 234 -7.61 -17.25 16.83
C LYS A 234 -8.57 -16.62 17.85
N SER A 235 -8.27 -15.43 18.35
CA SER A 235 -9.17 -14.70 19.26
C SER A 235 -10.52 -14.37 18.61
N LEU A 236 -10.52 -13.99 17.33
CA LEU A 236 -11.76 -13.76 16.59
C LEU A 236 -12.51 -15.07 16.31
N GLU A 237 -11.83 -16.16 15.92
CA GLU A 237 -12.44 -17.47 15.70
C GLU A 237 -13.18 -18.01 16.94
N LYS A 238 -12.69 -17.72 18.17
CA LYS A 238 -13.40 -18.10 19.40
C LYS A 238 -14.78 -17.44 19.55
N LYS A 239 -15.00 -16.31 18.87
CA LYS A 239 -16.18 -15.47 19.04
C LYS A 239 -17.06 -15.41 17.81
N PHE A 240 -16.49 -15.60 16.63
CA PHE A 240 -17.17 -15.54 15.35
C PHE A 240 -17.10 -16.89 14.66
N GLU A 241 -18.25 -17.39 14.21
CA GLU A 241 -18.32 -18.69 13.53
C GLU A 241 -17.65 -18.60 12.17
N CYS A 242 -16.54 -19.34 12.02
CA CYS A 242 -15.81 -19.44 10.76
C CYS A 242 -16.49 -20.44 9.83
N THR A 243 -16.54 -20.10 8.54
CA THR A 243 -16.79 -21.05 7.46
C THR A 243 -15.46 -21.59 6.92
N LYS A 244 -15.51 -22.39 5.86
CA LYS A 244 -14.33 -22.83 5.12
C LYS A 244 -14.43 -22.43 3.66
N THR A 245 -13.28 -22.12 3.05
CA THR A 245 -13.15 -22.02 1.59
C THR A 245 -13.28 -23.40 0.95
N ASP A 246 -13.43 -23.45 -0.37
CA ASP A 246 -13.49 -24.72 -1.12
C ASP A 246 -12.25 -25.59 -0.93
N ASN A 247 -11.10 -24.95 -0.65
CA ASN A 247 -9.83 -25.61 -0.37
C ASN A 247 -9.66 -25.99 1.12
N GLY A 248 -10.69 -25.79 1.95
CA GLY A 248 -10.73 -26.26 3.34
C GLY A 248 -10.12 -25.31 4.39
N TYR A 249 -9.76 -24.08 4.02
CA TYR A 249 -9.18 -23.09 4.93
C TYR A 249 -10.25 -22.26 5.64
N LYS A 250 -10.03 -21.95 6.91
CA LYS A 250 -10.96 -21.19 7.74
C LYS A 250 -11.12 -19.75 7.24
N LEU A 251 -12.37 -19.30 7.19
CA LEU A 251 -12.77 -17.97 6.76
C LEU A 251 -13.68 -17.34 7.81
N LEU A 252 -13.30 -16.16 8.32
CA LEU A 252 -14.15 -15.37 9.21
C LEU A 252 -15.47 -14.99 8.52
N PRO A 253 -16.56 -14.81 9.29
CA PRO A 253 -17.84 -14.43 8.69
C PRO A 253 -17.71 -13.10 7.95
N PRO A 254 -18.51 -12.84 6.90
CA PRO A 254 -18.33 -11.68 6.03
C PRO A 254 -18.32 -10.31 6.72
N CYS A 255 -18.88 -10.21 7.93
CA CYS A 255 -18.97 -8.98 8.72
C CYS A 255 -17.65 -8.56 9.42
N ILE A 256 -16.60 -9.39 9.39
CA ILE A 256 -15.33 -9.06 10.07
C ILE A 256 -14.09 -9.56 9.33
N ARG A 257 -13.08 -8.70 9.21
CA ARG A 257 -11.76 -9.00 8.61
C ARG A 257 -10.64 -8.39 9.45
N VAL A 258 -9.40 -8.67 9.09
CA VAL A 258 -8.20 -8.13 9.77
C VAL A 258 -7.36 -7.34 8.77
N ILE A 259 -6.70 -6.28 9.23
CA ILE A 259 -5.61 -5.62 8.52
C ILE A 259 -4.38 -5.54 9.42
N GLN A 260 -3.23 -6.03 8.96
CA GLN A 260 -1.95 -5.83 9.64
C GLN A 260 -1.24 -4.64 9.00
N GLY A 261 -1.04 -3.57 9.77
CA GLY A 261 -0.39 -2.34 9.31
C GLY A 261 1.06 -2.16 9.77
N ASP A 262 1.46 -2.85 10.84
CA ASP A 262 2.79 -2.75 11.44
C ASP A 262 3.74 -3.81 10.89
N GLY A 263 5.02 -3.44 10.68
CA GLY A 263 6.07 -4.36 10.25
C GLY A 263 5.95 -4.97 8.84
N ILE A 264 5.06 -4.46 7.98
CA ILE A 264 4.82 -5.04 6.64
C ILE A 264 5.87 -4.62 5.62
N ASP A 265 6.65 -5.59 5.14
CA ASP A 265 7.50 -5.51 3.95
C ASP A 265 7.35 -6.79 3.09
N ILE A 266 8.03 -6.84 1.94
CA ILE A 266 7.92 -7.97 1.00
C ILE A 266 8.24 -9.32 1.65
N ASN A 267 9.15 -9.37 2.63
CA ASN A 267 9.51 -10.62 3.29
C ASN A 267 8.48 -11.00 4.35
N SER A 268 8.01 -10.04 5.15
CA SER A 268 6.99 -10.34 6.17
C SER A 268 5.66 -10.76 5.56
N LEU A 269 5.29 -10.28 4.36
CA LEU A 269 4.11 -10.77 3.64
C LEU A 269 4.16 -12.29 3.39
N GLU A 270 5.27 -12.81 2.85
CA GLU A 270 5.44 -14.25 2.60
C GLU A 270 5.38 -15.03 3.91
N VAL A 271 6.07 -14.54 4.96
CA VAL A 271 6.11 -15.21 6.27
C VAL A 271 4.73 -15.27 6.93
N ILE A 272 3.97 -14.18 6.90
CA ILE A 272 2.61 -14.11 7.47
C ILE A 272 1.67 -15.03 6.70
N LEU A 273 1.62 -14.90 5.37
CA LEU A 273 0.69 -15.67 4.54
C LEU A 273 0.99 -17.17 4.57
N LYS A 274 2.28 -17.54 4.58
CA LYS A 274 2.68 -18.93 4.79
C LYS A 274 2.21 -19.44 6.16
N LYS A 275 2.42 -18.67 7.22
CA LYS A 275 2.01 -19.08 8.57
C LYS A 275 0.49 -19.19 8.70
N MET A 276 -0.27 -18.28 8.07
CA MET A 276 -1.74 -18.38 7.99
C MET A 276 -2.16 -19.68 7.31
N MET A 277 -1.54 -20.01 6.17
CA MET A 277 -1.79 -21.25 5.46
C MET A 277 -1.46 -22.48 6.33
N ASP A 278 -0.30 -22.50 6.99
CA ASP A 278 0.12 -23.60 7.87
C ASP A 278 -0.87 -23.81 9.06
N GLU A 279 -1.47 -22.72 9.56
CA GLU A 279 -2.48 -22.74 10.64
C GLU A 279 -3.92 -22.95 10.11
N GLY A 280 -4.09 -23.11 8.79
CA GLY A 280 -5.36 -23.40 8.17
C GLY A 280 -6.29 -22.19 7.98
N TYR A 281 -5.79 -20.96 7.94
CA TYR A 281 -6.59 -19.75 7.63
C TYR A 281 -6.47 -19.33 6.16
N ALA A 282 -7.59 -18.89 5.60
CA ALA A 282 -7.63 -18.32 4.26
C ALA A 282 -7.01 -16.92 4.23
N ALA A 283 -6.25 -16.61 3.18
CA ALA A 283 -5.70 -15.28 2.93
C ALA A 283 -6.78 -14.18 2.76
N ASP A 284 -8.02 -14.57 2.46
CA ASP A 284 -9.20 -13.71 2.43
C ASP A 284 -9.40 -12.90 3.72
N ASN A 285 -9.02 -13.48 4.86
CA ASN A 285 -9.19 -12.86 6.18
C ASN A 285 -8.37 -11.59 6.38
N LEU A 286 -7.26 -11.45 5.65
CA LEU A 286 -6.25 -10.44 5.93
C LEU A 286 -6.03 -9.49 4.75
N ALA A 287 -5.96 -8.20 5.05
CA ALA A 287 -5.33 -7.19 4.20
C ALA A 287 -4.06 -6.68 4.89
N PHE A 288 -3.24 -5.95 4.15
CA PHE A 288 -1.99 -5.39 4.66
C PHE A 288 -1.98 -3.89 4.47
N GLY A 289 -1.43 -3.16 5.44
CA GLY A 289 -0.99 -1.79 5.28
C GLY A 289 0.53 -1.74 5.32
N SER A 290 1.18 -1.06 4.38
CA SER A 290 2.63 -0.88 4.41
C SER A 290 2.99 0.59 4.23
N GLY A 291 3.84 1.08 5.13
CA GLY A 291 4.27 2.47 5.15
C GLY A 291 5.68 2.67 4.62
N GLY A 292 6.63 2.89 5.55
CA GLY A 292 8.03 3.15 5.20
C GLY A 292 8.67 2.02 4.39
N ALA A 293 8.29 0.76 4.60
CA ALA A 293 8.81 -0.35 3.81
C ALA A 293 8.41 -0.30 2.32
N LEU A 294 7.19 0.17 2.04
CA LEU A 294 6.66 0.31 0.69
C LEU A 294 7.27 1.51 -0.05
N LEU A 295 7.41 2.66 0.63
CA LEU A 295 7.77 3.91 -0.03
C LEU A 295 9.16 4.47 0.31
N GLN A 296 9.87 3.97 1.33
CA GLN A 296 11.11 4.60 1.84
C GLN A 296 12.28 3.62 2.06
N LYS A 297 12.03 2.36 2.44
CA LYS A 297 13.05 1.33 2.70
C LYS A 297 13.53 0.68 1.38
N LEU A 298 13.95 1.53 0.46
CA LEU A 298 14.42 1.18 -0.87
C LEU A 298 15.46 2.21 -1.31
N HIS A 299 16.40 1.78 -2.15
CA HIS A 299 17.47 2.63 -2.67
C HIS A 299 17.69 2.34 -4.15
N ARG A 300 18.39 3.25 -4.85
CA ARG A 300 18.65 3.12 -6.30
C ARG A 300 19.25 1.76 -6.66
N ASP A 301 20.14 1.24 -5.82
CA ASP A 301 20.80 -0.05 -6.07
C ASP A 301 19.90 -1.27 -5.86
N THR A 302 18.68 -1.13 -5.32
CA THR A 302 17.71 -2.23 -5.18
C THR A 302 17.41 -2.87 -6.54
N GLN A 303 17.29 -2.06 -7.60
CA GLN A 303 17.14 -2.52 -9.00
C GLN A 303 18.38 -2.23 -9.85
N LYS A 304 19.45 -1.67 -9.25
CA LYS A 304 20.68 -1.24 -9.93
C LYS A 304 20.40 -0.27 -11.09
N CYS A 305 19.46 0.65 -10.86
CA CYS A 305 19.03 1.68 -11.83
C CYS A 305 20.11 2.71 -12.10
#